data_AF-A0A976IWW9-F1
#
_entry.id   AF-A0A976IWW9-F1
#
_cell.length_a   1.000
_cell.length_b   1.000
_cell.length_c   1.000
_cell.angle_alpha   90.00
_cell.angle_beta   90.00
_cell.angle_gamma   90.00
#
_symmetry.space_group_name_H-M   'P 1'
#
loop_
_entity.id
_entity.type
_entity.pdbx_description
1 polymer ?
#
loop_
_entity_poly.entity_id
_entity_poly.type
_entity_poly.pdbx_seq_one_letter_code
_entity_poly.pdbx_strand_id
1 'polypeptide(L)'
;LNITDPNNASPVMNAGLQYGIFPAAISSLTQELAERSGQAPHGLTSTTSIHLAQIGCNDLRFDGKLDGQGYSADDRQITPLAFGTIPLTPQLYRNGIAQHMLKMASSSLNKTGLGAPAFLNIAQSLATMDASVFASLPPESVDLEGPLISINLPANTYIKGLTHLAFTIDDPLGVSKVEYYVDGSLVDTGSAGNTTFSLNTQAYADGAHEIKVLAYDTLNNEGTFARSFNFDNSGPVVTLTSPLLVSNTTYPATGTYQTDGTTVKTILVNGIAAAIDTANNAWSATVPLGVGRNSLVIKAEDTTGNIGPEVAVTVAVDTVKPVITNSNTSASFSTGQNQFNLCNIGTIQTDNPNAVCIRDDRISLNGLAISSDITSFSYVLIGYQAMDAPVDGVFTLREDLLVQYKVNKDGVLFQDWRTAPARNPLNSNWYLPLTTEYLGDTWYQTSINSTFSITIRATDRAGNYGEQTFTMRFDVLPSTITMNMSIPNESLLAGTPFASRFAVDSQDINVEY
;
A
#
# COMPACT_ATOMS: atom_id res chain seq x y z
N LEU A 1 -49.93 50.44 -14.76
CA LEU A 1 -50.43 49.64 -13.61
C LEU A 1 -49.32 49.51 -12.59
N ASN A 2 -49.63 49.33 -11.31
CA ASN A 2 -48.60 49.05 -10.32
C ASN A 2 -48.29 47.55 -10.30
N ILE A 3 -47.07 47.16 -10.67
CA ILE A 3 -46.67 45.73 -10.72
C ILE A 3 -46.57 45.07 -9.34
N THR A 4 -46.53 45.87 -8.26
CA THR A 4 -46.46 45.36 -6.88
C THR A 4 -47.84 45.12 -6.26
N ASP A 5 -48.91 45.51 -6.96
CA ASP A 5 -50.29 45.30 -6.52
C ASP A 5 -50.84 43.98 -7.11
N PRO A 6 -51.20 42.99 -6.27
CA PRO A 6 -51.72 41.71 -6.74
C PRO A 6 -53.03 41.82 -7.52
N ASN A 7 -53.79 42.91 -7.38
CA ASN A 7 -55.01 43.12 -8.17
C ASN A 7 -54.73 43.35 -9.66
N ASN A 8 -53.47 43.66 -10.01
CA ASN A 8 -53.04 43.83 -11.40
C ASN A 8 -52.48 42.55 -12.03
N ALA A 9 -52.60 41.40 -11.34
CA ALA A 9 -52.17 40.11 -11.88
C ALA A 9 -52.90 39.77 -13.19
N SER A 10 -52.16 39.22 -14.14
CA SER A 10 -52.68 38.84 -15.46
C SER A 10 -51.95 37.59 -15.95
N PRO A 11 -52.65 36.61 -16.54
CA PRO A 11 -52.00 35.43 -17.12
C PRO A 11 -51.23 35.74 -18.41
N VAL A 12 -51.46 36.92 -19.01
CA VAL A 12 -50.82 37.36 -20.25
C VAL A 12 -50.34 38.79 -20.16
N MET A 13 -49.27 39.10 -20.91
CA MET A 13 -48.75 40.46 -21.03
C MET A 13 -49.79 41.39 -21.66
N ASN A 14 -50.00 42.56 -21.05
CA ASN A 14 -50.89 43.60 -21.57
C ASN A 14 -50.23 44.98 -21.44
N ALA A 15 -50.71 45.97 -22.20
CA ALA A 15 -50.13 47.32 -22.22
C ALA A 15 -49.98 47.93 -20.82
N GLY A 16 -50.95 47.72 -19.91
CA GLY A 16 -50.89 48.25 -18.56
C GLY A 16 -49.72 47.69 -17.73
N LEU A 17 -49.37 46.41 -17.93
CA LEU A 17 -48.21 45.77 -17.32
C LEU A 17 -46.90 46.20 -17.99
N GLN A 18 -46.89 46.37 -19.31
CA GLN A 18 -45.74 46.91 -20.06
C GLN A 18 -45.39 48.32 -19.58
N TYR A 19 -46.38 49.20 -19.39
CA TYR A 19 -46.15 50.53 -18.82
C TYR A 19 -45.85 50.48 -17.32
N GLY A 20 -46.30 49.45 -16.60
CA GLY A 20 -46.08 49.30 -15.18
C GLY A 20 -44.66 48.90 -14.79
N ILE A 21 -44.00 48.07 -15.62
CA ILE A 21 -42.63 47.61 -15.33
C ILE A 21 -41.60 48.73 -15.50
N PHE A 22 -41.81 49.68 -16.41
CA PHE A 22 -40.91 50.81 -16.65
C PHE A 22 -40.60 51.67 -15.40
N PRO A 23 -41.60 52.25 -14.71
CA PRO A 23 -41.33 53.05 -13.52
C PRO A 23 -40.75 52.22 -12.38
N ALA A 24 -41.11 50.93 -12.30
CA ALA A 24 -40.50 50.02 -11.33
C ALA A 24 -39.02 49.76 -11.63
N ALA A 25 -38.67 49.54 -12.91
CA ALA A 25 -37.30 49.39 -13.38
C ALA A 25 -36.46 50.64 -13.13
N ILE A 26 -37.00 51.83 -13.44
CA ILE A 26 -36.34 53.10 -13.14
C ILE A 26 -36.12 53.25 -11.62
N SER A 27 -37.11 52.91 -10.80
CA SER A 27 -36.96 52.93 -9.34
C SER A 27 -35.83 51.98 -8.89
N SER A 28 -35.83 50.75 -9.37
CA SER A 28 -34.80 49.76 -9.05
C SER A 28 -33.40 50.20 -9.52
N LEU A 29 -33.29 50.79 -10.71
CA LEU A 29 -32.03 51.34 -11.22
C LEU A 29 -31.54 52.50 -10.34
N THR A 30 -32.43 53.41 -9.93
CA THR A 30 -32.04 54.50 -9.04
C THR A 30 -31.57 54.04 -7.66
N GLN A 31 -32.14 52.94 -7.15
CA GLN A 31 -31.62 52.31 -5.94
C GLN A 31 -30.17 51.85 -6.14
N GLU A 32 -29.91 51.08 -7.20
CA GLU A 32 -28.55 50.57 -7.47
C GLU A 32 -27.54 51.71 -7.69
N LEU A 33 -27.92 52.74 -8.45
CA LEU A 33 -27.04 53.89 -8.73
C LEU A 33 -26.74 54.71 -7.46
N ALA A 34 -27.70 54.84 -6.55
CA ALA A 34 -27.49 55.49 -5.26
C ALA A 34 -26.48 54.70 -4.41
N GLU A 35 -26.65 53.38 -4.31
CA GLU A 35 -25.78 52.49 -3.55
C GLU A 35 -24.35 52.53 -4.10
N ARG A 36 -24.19 52.45 -5.42
CA ARG A 36 -22.89 52.56 -6.11
C ARG A 36 -22.21 53.92 -5.92
N SER A 37 -23.00 54.97 -5.68
CA SER A 37 -22.50 56.31 -5.35
C SER A 37 -22.21 56.50 -3.85
N GLY A 38 -22.36 55.45 -3.03
CA GLY A 38 -22.23 55.53 -1.57
C GLY A 38 -23.33 56.36 -0.89
N GLN A 39 -24.48 56.52 -1.55
CA GLN A 39 -25.62 57.29 -1.07
C GLN A 39 -26.76 56.38 -0.61
N ALA A 40 -27.59 56.86 0.31
CA ALA A 40 -28.79 56.14 0.71
C ALA A 40 -29.78 56.04 -0.47
N PRO A 41 -30.34 54.85 -0.75
CA PRO A 41 -31.40 54.69 -1.74
C PRO A 41 -32.61 55.57 -1.43
N HIS A 42 -33.22 56.13 -2.47
CA HIS A 42 -34.51 56.84 -2.37
C HIS A 42 -34.54 57.97 -1.32
N GLY A 43 -33.43 58.69 -1.14
CA GLY A 43 -33.36 59.89 -0.31
C GLY A 43 -34.27 60.99 -0.84
N LEU A 44 -34.66 61.95 0.01
CA LEU A 44 -35.75 62.89 -0.28
C LEU A 44 -35.48 63.89 -1.42
N THR A 45 -34.24 64.04 -1.91
CA THR A 45 -33.89 65.12 -2.87
C THR A 45 -33.03 64.72 -4.07
N SER A 46 -32.05 63.81 -3.93
CA SER A 46 -31.04 63.55 -4.98
C SER A 46 -30.89 62.10 -5.43
N THR A 47 -31.53 61.13 -4.77
CA THR A 47 -31.43 59.69 -5.12
C THR A 47 -32.79 59.06 -5.44
N THR A 48 -33.66 59.80 -6.13
CA THR A 48 -35.00 59.36 -6.51
C THR A 48 -35.13 59.10 -8.01
N SER A 49 -36.12 58.29 -8.39
CA SER A 49 -36.54 58.14 -9.80
C SER A 49 -36.98 59.46 -10.43
N ILE A 50 -37.54 60.38 -9.63
CA ILE A 50 -37.87 61.75 -10.06
C ILE A 50 -36.59 62.51 -10.43
N HIS A 51 -35.54 62.40 -9.62
CA HIS A 51 -34.28 63.06 -9.90
C HIS A 51 -33.62 62.51 -11.16
N LEU A 52 -33.58 61.18 -11.34
CA LEU A 52 -33.06 60.58 -12.58
C LEU A 52 -33.83 61.05 -13.82
N ALA A 53 -35.17 61.13 -13.72
CA ALA A 53 -36.02 61.64 -14.80
C ALA A 53 -35.80 63.14 -15.07
N GLN A 54 -35.52 63.94 -14.03
CA GLN A 54 -35.16 65.36 -14.19
C GLN A 54 -33.83 65.53 -14.92
N ILE A 55 -32.82 64.71 -14.59
CA ILE A 55 -31.53 64.77 -15.29
C ILE A 55 -31.71 64.35 -16.76
N GLY A 56 -32.47 63.28 -17.05
CA GLY A 56 -32.77 62.91 -18.44
C GLY A 56 -33.59 63.94 -19.21
N CYS A 57 -34.50 64.67 -18.55
CA CYS A 57 -35.16 65.83 -19.16
C CYS A 57 -34.16 66.95 -19.50
N ASN A 58 -33.15 67.16 -18.66
CA ASN A 58 -32.12 68.17 -18.90
C ASN A 58 -31.18 67.79 -20.05
N ASP A 59 -30.82 66.52 -20.15
CA ASP A 59 -30.08 65.92 -21.27
C ASP A 59 -30.83 66.15 -22.60
N LEU A 60 -32.11 65.75 -22.65
CA LEU A 60 -32.96 65.95 -23.83
C LEU A 60 -33.15 67.43 -24.19
N ARG A 61 -33.21 68.32 -23.20
CA ARG A 61 -33.35 69.78 -23.45
C ARG A 61 -32.08 70.39 -24.00
N PHE A 62 -30.91 69.79 -23.73
CA PHE A 62 -29.63 70.32 -24.15
C PHE A 62 -29.44 70.18 -25.66
N ASP A 63 -29.61 68.98 -26.22
CA ASP A 63 -29.39 68.74 -27.65
C ASP A 63 -30.38 67.76 -28.30
N GLY A 64 -31.43 67.36 -27.59
CA GLY A 64 -32.41 66.38 -28.05
C GLY A 64 -31.96 64.93 -27.91
N LYS A 65 -30.86 64.67 -27.19
CA LYS A 65 -30.32 63.33 -26.98
C LYS A 65 -30.29 62.93 -25.50
N LEU A 66 -30.10 61.65 -25.29
CA LEU A 66 -29.91 60.98 -24.02
C LEU A 66 -28.47 60.45 -23.98
N ASP A 67 -27.50 61.36 -24.11
CA ASP A 67 -26.07 61.03 -24.18
C ASP A 67 -25.28 61.43 -22.95
N GLY A 68 -25.98 61.93 -21.93
CA GLY A 68 -25.40 62.35 -20.67
C GLY A 68 -24.69 63.69 -20.77
N GLN A 69 -25.07 64.58 -21.70
CA GLN A 69 -24.48 65.90 -21.82
C GLN A 69 -25.45 66.99 -21.36
N GLY A 70 -24.93 68.00 -20.67
CA GLY A 70 -25.72 69.15 -20.27
C GLY A 70 -24.87 70.36 -19.96
N TYR A 71 -25.53 71.43 -19.52
CA TYR A 71 -24.84 72.62 -19.03
C TYR A 71 -24.45 72.48 -17.56
N SER A 72 -23.25 72.94 -17.21
CA SER A 72 -22.89 73.22 -15.81
C SER A 72 -23.89 74.22 -15.22
N ALA A 73 -24.22 74.06 -13.92
CA ALA A 73 -25.15 74.91 -13.19
C ALA A 73 -24.77 76.40 -13.25
N ASP A 74 -23.48 76.72 -13.44
CA ASP A 74 -22.96 78.08 -13.25
C ASP A 74 -22.36 78.75 -14.51
N ASP A 75 -21.99 78.03 -15.59
CA ASP A 75 -21.13 78.65 -16.65
C ASP A 75 -21.38 78.24 -18.12
N ARG A 76 -22.49 77.58 -18.46
CA ARG A 76 -22.83 77.15 -19.84
C ARG A 76 -21.75 76.31 -20.55
N GLN A 77 -20.77 75.80 -19.82
CA GLN A 77 -19.82 74.79 -20.32
C GLN A 77 -20.56 73.45 -20.45
N ILE A 78 -20.25 72.71 -21.51
CA ILE A 78 -20.74 71.35 -21.70
C ILE A 78 -20.07 70.47 -20.64
N THR A 79 -20.87 69.82 -19.80
CA THR A 79 -20.40 68.91 -18.77
C THR A 79 -21.12 67.56 -18.88
N PRO A 80 -20.44 66.45 -18.56
CA PRO A 80 -21.11 65.18 -18.33
C PRO A 80 -22.13 65.29 -17.19
N LEU A 81 -23.33 64.79 -17.42
CA LEU A 81 -24.37 64.60 -16.43
C LEU A 81 -24.12 63.30 -15.67
N ALA A 82 -24.45 63.28 -14.39
CA ALA A 82 -24.27 62.13 -13.52
C ALA A 82 -25.44 61.99 -12.55
N PHE A 83 -25.73 60.76 -12.14
CA PHE A 83 -26.56 60.46 -10.98
C PHE A 83 -25.65 60.06 -9.82
N GLY A 84 -25.51 60.94 -8.84
CA GLY A 84 -24.46 60.80 -7.81
C GLY A 84 -23.08 60.89 -8.46
N THR A 85 -22.27 59.85 -8.32
CA THR A 85 -20.94 59.76 -8.95
C THR A 85 -20.95 58.96 -10.26
N ILE A 86 -22.10 58.42 -10.67
CA ILE A 86 -22.22 57.58 -11.87
C ILE A 86 -22.58 58.45 -13.08
N PRO A 87 -21.73 58.53 -14.12
CA PRO A 87 -22.06 59.23 -15.35
C PRO A 87 -23.28 58.63 -16.05
N LEU A 88 -24.13 59.50 -16.59
CA LEU A 88 -25.21 59.07 -17.47
C LEU A 88 -24.65 58.85 -18.88
N THR A 89 -25.15 57.83 -19.55
CA THR A 89 -24.76 57.46 -20.92
C THR A 89 -26.00 56.93 -21.64
N PRO A 90 -25.99 56.88 -23.00
CA PRO A 90 -27.07 56.21 -23.73
C PRO A 90 -27.27 54.75 -23.29
N GLN A 91 -26.20 54.11 -22.82
CA GLN A 91 -26.22 52.74 -22.34
C GLN A 91 -26.94 52.61 -20.99
N LEU A 92 -26.77 53.55 -20.07
CA LEU A 92 -27.50 53.52 -18.81
C LEU A 92 -29.02 53.70 -19.03
N TYR A 93 -29.42 54.56 -19.97
CA TYR A 93 -30.82 54.78 -20.33
C TYR A 93 -31.47 53.58 -21.02
N ARG A 94 -30.75 52.89 -21.91
CA ARG A 94 -31.27 51.72 -22.61
C ARG A 94 -31.10 50.45 -21.78
N ASN A 95 -29.86 50.03 -21.60
CA ASN A 95 -29.48 48.75 -21.02
C ASN A 95 -29.71 48.72 -19.51
N GLY A 96 -29.33 49.77 -18.78
CA GLY A 96 -29.58 49.85 -17.34
C GLY A 96 -31.07 49.73 -17.02
N ILE A 97 -31.94 50.46 -17.71
CA ILE A 97 -33.38 50.33 -17.51
C ILE A 97 -33.87 48.93 -17.92
N ALA A 98 -33.41 48.39 -19.06
CA ALA A 98 -33.80 47.07 -19.54
C ALA A 98 -33.43 45.94 -18.55
N GLN A 99 -32.21 45.95 -18.00
CA GLN A 99 -31.78 45.00 -16.97
C GLN A 99 -32.67 45.10 -15.73
N HIS A 100 -32.98 46.33 -15.29
CA HIS A 100 -33.83 46.52 -14.12
C HIS A 100 -35.31 46.16 -14.37
N MET A 101 -35.78 46.13 -15.63
CA MET A 101 -37.08 45.51 -15.92
C MET A 101 -37.07 44.02 -15.60
N LEU A 102 -35.98 43.32 -15.97
CA LEU A 102 -35.85 41.88 -15.73
C LEU A 102 -35.62 41.59 -14.24
N LYS A 103 -34.76 42.38 -13.56
CA LYS A 103 -34.59 42.31 -12.09
C LYS A 103 -35.93 42.48 -11.37
N MET A 104 -36.71 43.48 -11.75
CA MET A 104 -38.03 43.70 -11.15
C MET A 104 -39.02 42.59 -11.49
N ALA A 105 -39.00 42.07 -12.71
CA ALA A 105 -39.86 40.95 -13.11
C ALA A 105 -39.55 39.65 -12.34
N SER A 106 -38.28 39.42 -11.98
CA SER A 106 -37.83 38.29 -11.15
C SER A 106 -37.96 38.55 -9.64
N SER A 107 -38.20 39.79 -9.22
CA SER A 107 -38.30 40.17 -7.81
C SER A 107 -39.55 39.61 -7.13
N SER A 108 -39.45 39.28 -5.85
CA SER A 108 -40.60 38.94 -5.01
C SER A 108 -41.62 40.08 -4.87
N LEU A 109 -41.23 41.32 -5.21
CA LEU A 109 -42.10 42.48 -5.25
C LEU A 109 -43.06 42.45 -6.45
N ASN A 110 -42.74 41.72 -7.52
CA ASN A 110 -43.63 41.58 -8.67
C ASN A 110 -44.81 40.66 -8.33
N LYS A 111 -46.02 41.23 -8.36
CA LYS A 111 -47.29 40.54 -8.07
C LYS A 111 -48.13 40.32 -9.32
N THR A 112 -47.57 40.50 -10.52
CA THR A 112 -48.30 40.37 -11.79
C THR A 112 -48.60 38.92 -12.18
N GLY A 113 -47.87 37.95 -11.60
CA GLY A 113 -47.93 36.53 -11.98
C GLY A 113 -47.08 36.18 -13.21
N LEU A 114 -46.39 37.15 -13.81
CA LEU A 114 -45.50 36.97 -14.96
C LEU A 114 -44.04 37.19 -14.54
N GLY A 115 -43.16 36.23 -14.81
CA GLY A 115 -41.72 36.35 -14.55
C GLY A 115 -40.94 37.07 -15.65
N ALA A 116 -39.61 37.20 -15.48
CA ALA A 116 -38.72 37.83 -16.45
C ALA A 116 -38.90 37.40 -17.93
N PRO A 117 -39.15 36.12 -18.27
CA PRO A 117 -39.36 35.72 -19.66
C PRO A 117 -40.50 36.47 -20.36
N ALA A 118 -41.55 36.86 -19.63
CA ALA A 118 -42.67 37.61 -20.21
C ALA A 118 -42.32 39.06 -20.57
N PHE A 119 -41.33 39.64 -19.87
CA PHE A 119 -40.87 41.02 -20.06
C PHE A 119 -39.64 41.13 -20.97
N LEU A 120 -39.02 39.99 -21.32
CA LEU A 120 -37.77 39.93 -22.07
C LEU A 120 -37.80 40.70 -23.39
N ASN A 121 -38.83 40.49 -24.22
CA ASN A 121 -38.94 41.17 -25.51
C ASN A 121 -38.94 42.69 -25.39
N ILE A 122 -39.53 43.24 -24.33
CA ILE A 122 -39.63 44.69 -24.11
C ILE A 122 -38.29 45.23 -23.59
N ALA A 123 -37.66 44.52 -22.66
CA ALA A 123 -36.33 44.85 -22.17
C ALA A 123 -35.31 44.84 -23.32
N GLN A 124 -35.31 43.80 -24.14
CA GLN A 124 -34.45 43.71 -25.33
C GLN A 124 -34.77 44.82 -26.33
N SER A 125 -36.04 45.08 -26.63
CA SER A 125 -36.41 46.18 -27.54
C SER A 125 -35.90 47.54 -27.06
N LEU A 126 -35.80 47.76 -25.74
CA LEU A 126 -35.22 48.98 -25.19
C LEU A 126 -33.69 48.97 -25.27
N ALA A 127 -33.04 47.89 -24.84
CA ALA A 127 -31.60 47.72 -24.87
C ALA A 127 -31.03 47.86 -26.29
N THR A 128 -31.72 47.29 -27.27
CA THR A 128 -31.29 47.27 -28.67
C THR A 128 -31.84 48.43 -29.52
N MET A 129 -32.41 49.46 -28.89
CA MET A 129 -33.04 50.57 -29.60
C MET A 129 -32.00 51.44 -30.31
N ASP A 130 -31.96 51.39 -31.64
CA ASP A 130 -31.10 52.23 -32.49
C ASP A 130 -31.85 53.51 -32.93
N ALA A 131 -32.08 54.41 -31.98
CA ALA A 131 -32.72 55.70 -32.22
C ALA A 131 -31.70 56.84 -32.09
N SER A 132 -31.82 57.88 -32.92
CA SER A 132 -30.91 59.04 -32.92
C SER A 132 -30.86 59.79 -31.59
N VAL A 133 -31.90 59.64 -30.76
CA VAL A 133 -31.93 60.15 -29.38
C VAL A 133 -30.81 59.57 -28.52
N PHE A 134 -30.27 58.38 -28.85
CA PHE A 134 -29.14 57.76 -28.14
C PHE A 134 -27.78 58.07 -28.78
N ALA A 135 -27.67 59.22 -29.45
CA ALA A 135 -26.45 59.71 -30.10
C ALA A 135 -25.77 58.72 -31.06
N SER A 136 -26.55 57.83 -31.68
CA SER A 136 -26.05 56.77 -32.57
C SER A 136 -25.02 55.84 -31.89
N LEU A 137 -25.03 55.74 -30.56
CA LEU A 137 -24.24 54.75 -29.85
C LEU A 137 -24.78 53.35 -30.21
N PRO A 138 -23.93 52.42 -30.68
CA PRO A 138 -24.37 51.07 -31.03
C PRO A 138 -25.19 50.44 -29.90
N PRO A 139 -26.33 49.81 -30.20
CA PRO A 139 -27.08 49.04 -29.21
C PRO A 139 -26.27 47.84 -28.70
N GLU A 140 -26.48 47.46 -27.44
CA GLU A 140 -25.92 46.22 -26.86
C GLU A 140 -27.05 45.30 -26.35
N SER A 141 -26.76 44.01 -26.20
CA SER A 141 -27.68 43.06 -25.55
C SER A 141 -27.91 43.47 -24.09
N VAL A 142 -29.10 43.17 -23.55
CA VAL A 142 -29.47 43.47 -22.16
C VAL A 142 -28.55 42.80 -21.15
N ASP A 143 -28.02 41.61 -21.48
CA ASP A 143 -26.95 40.95 -20.75
C ASP A 143 -26.16 40.04 -21.69
N LEU A 144 -24.88 39.86 -21.39
CA LEU A 144 -23.95 38.95 -22.08
C LEU A 144 -23.08 38.18 -21.08
N GLU A 145 -23.09 38.56 -19.80
CA GLU A 145 -22.28 37.92 -18.78
C GLU A 145 -23.09 36.78 -18.16
N GLY A 146 -22.45 35.64 -17.96
CA GLY A 146 -23.07 34.54 -17.24
C GLY A 146 -22.85 34.64 -15.72
N PRO A 147 -23.46 33.74 -14.94
CA PRO A 147 -23.33 33.74 -13.49
C PRO A 147 -21.88 33.58 -13.01
N LEU A 148 -21.50 34.32 -11.96
CA LEU A 148 -20.22 34.16 -11.28
C LEU A 148 -20.30 32.99 -10.29
N ILE A 149 -19.42 32.00 -10.46
CA ILE A 149 -19.37 30.79 -9.63
C ILE A 149 -18.12 30.78 -8.76
N SER A 150 -18.26 30.51 -7.46
CA SER A 150 -17.14 30.36 -6.54
C SER A 150 -17.40 29.30 -5.46
N ILE A 151 -16.33 28.79 -4.83
CA ILE A 151 -16.39 27.84 -3.71
C ILE A 151 -15.27 28.16 -2.72
N ASN A 152 -15.60 28.15 -1.42
CA ASN A 152 -14.64 28.31 -0.34
C ASN A 152 -13.98 26.97 0.03
N LEU A 153 -13.31 26.36 -0.95
CA LEU A 153 -12.55 25.11 -0.77
C LEU A 153 -11.34 25.13 -1.71
N PRO A 154 -10.09 25.16 -1.22
CA PRO A 154 -8.90 25.26 -2.08
C PRO A 154 -8.79 24.14 -3.12
N ALA A 155 -8.10 24.42 -4.23
CA ALA A 155 -7.75 23.40 -5.21
C ALA A 155 -6.89 22.30 -4.58
N ASN A 156 -6.99 21.08 -5.12
CA ASN A 156 -6.26 19.88 -4.66
C ASN A 156 -6.59 19.45 -3.22
N THR A 157 -7.67 19.96 -2.64
CA THR A 157 -8.16 19.47 -1.34
C THR A 157 -8.59 18.01 -1.47
N TYR A 158 -8.26 17.20 -0.46
CA TYR A 158 -8.72 15.82 -0.37
C TYR A 158 -10.18 15.77 0.08
N ILE A 159 -11.02 15.05 -0.67
CA ILE A 159 -12.43 14.80 -0.35
C ILE A 159 -12.73 13.30 -0.46
N LYS A 160 -13.66 12.82 0.36
CA LYS A 160 -13.94 11.38 0.48
C LYS A 160 -15.39 11.05 0.80
N GLY A 161 -15.84 9.86 0.40
CA GLY A 161 -17.20 9.41 0.63
C GLY A 161 -18.26 10.36 0.07
N LEU A 162 -19.36 10.51 0.80
CA LEU A 162 -20.39 11.49 0.50
C LEU A 162 -19.95 12.89 0.98
N THR A 163 -19.65 13.78 0.03
CA THR A 163 -19.24 15.17 0.28
C THR A 163 -20.28 16.14 -0.26
N HIS A 164 -20.51 17.23 0.48
CA HIS A 164 -21.40 18.32 0.07
C HIS A 164 -20.57 19.57 -0.26
N LEU A 165 -20.50 19.93 -1.54
CA LEU A 165 -19.73 21.07 -2.03
C LEU A 165 -20.65 22.28 -2.17
N ALA A 166 -20.41 23.32 -1.36
CA ALA A 166 -21.20 24.54 -1.36
C ALA A 166 -20.61 25.62 -2.29
N PHE A 167 -21.27 25.84 -3.42
CA PHE A 167 -20.95 26.87 -4.40
C PHE A 167 -21.79 28.13 -4.19
N THR A 168 -21.15 29.29 -4.26
CA THR A 168 -21.83 30.57 -4.44
C THR A 168 -21.97 30.83 -5.93
N ILE A 169 -23.20 30.97 -6.42
CA ILE A 169 -23.52 31.22 -7.82
C ILE A 169 -24.41 32.45 -7.87
N ASP A 170 -23.86 33.57 -8.32
CA ASP A 170 -24.53 34.86 -8.32
C ASP A 170 -24.60 35.43 -9.72
N ASP A 171 -25.79 35.93 -10.07
CA ASP A 171 -26.05 36.64 -11.31
C ASP A 171 -27.07 37.77 -11.06
N PRO A 172 -26.84 39.00 -11.55
CA PRO A 172 -27.75 40.12 -11.33
C PRO A 172 -29.16 39.92 -11.90
N LEU A 173 -29.32 39.12 -12.96
CA LEU A 173 -30.61 38.80 -13.58
C LEU A 173 -31.15 37.44 -13.15
N GLY A 174 -30.40 36.72 -12.32
CA GLY A 174 -30.78 35.47 -11.69
C GLY A 174 -30.35 34.24 -12.50
N VAL A 175 -30.19 33.13 -11.79
CA VAL A 175 -29.72 31.85 -12.33
C VAL A 175 -30.92 31.00 -12.75
N SER A 176 -30.92 30.47 -13.97
CA SER A 176 -31.98 29.58 -14.47
C SER A 176 -31.65 28.10 -14.27
N LYS A 177 -30.38 27.71 -14.47
CA LYS A 177 -29.93 26.31 -14.48
C LYS A 177 -28.50 26.20 -13.97
N VAL A 178 -28.20 25.12 -13.26
CA VAL A 178 -26.84 24.73 -12.89
C VAL A 178 -26.61 23.29 -13.28
N GLU A 179 -25.41 22.97 -13.75
CA GLU A 179 -24.98 21.63 -14.12
C GLU A 179 -23.63 21.34 -13.46
N TYR A 180 -23.54 20.19 -12.81
CA TYR A 180 -22.35 19.73 -12.10
C TYR A 180 -21.74 18.56 -12.87
N TYR A 181 -20.48 18.71 -13.23
CA TYR A 181 -19.71 17.73 -13.97
C TYR A 181 -18.53 17.24 -13.14
N VAL A 182 -18.22 15.94 -13.27
CA VAL A 182 -16.98 15.34 -12.78
C VAL A 182 -16.29 14.69 -13.98
N ASP A 183 -15.05 15.08 -14.24
CA ASP A 183 -14.24 14.64 -15.40
C ASP A 183 -14.98 14.72 -16.74
N GLY A 184 -15.73 15.81 -16.93
CA GLY A 184 -16.49 16.08 -18.15
C GLY A 184 -17.83 15.33 -18.27
N SER A 185 -18.18 14.46 -17.31
CA SER A 185 -19.48 13.77 -17.28
C SER A 185 -20.47 14.51 -16.40
N LEU A 186 -21.70 14.74 -16.90
CA LEU A 186 -22.78 15.37 -16.12
C LEU A 186 -23.21 14.42 -15.00
N VAL A 187 -23.10 14.89 -13.75
CA VAL A 187 -23.44 14.11 -12.55
C VAL A 187 -24.77 14.55 -11.97
N ASP A 188 -25.01 15.87 -11.92
CA ASP A 188 -26.22 16.43 -11.30
C ASP A 188 -26.61 17.77 -11.93
N THR A 189 -27.86 18.19 -11.72
CA THR A 189 -28.38 19.49 -12.15
C THR A 189 -29.08 20.20 -11.00
N GLY A 190 -28.83 21.51 -10.86
CA GLY A 190 -29.47 22.38 -9.88
C GLY A 190 -30.34 23.47 -10.53
N SER A 191 -31.12 24.15 -9.70
CA SER A 191 -31.85 25.39 -10.04
C SER A 191 -31.38 26.54 -9.15
N ALA A 192 -31.82 27.77 -9.43
CA ALA A 192 -31.61 28.92 -8.54
C ALA A 192 -31.93 28.55 -7.07
N GLY A 193 -30.95 28.81 -6.20
CA GLY A 193 -31.04 28.52 -4.76
C GLY A 193 -30.48 27.16 -4.33
N ASN A 194 -30.21 26.22 -5.24
CA ASN A 194 -29.44 25.02 -4.91
C ASN A 194 -27.95 25.28 -5.08
N THR A 195 -27.30 25.66 -3.97
CA THR A 195 -25.88 25.95 -3.90
C THR A 195 -25.03 24.74 -3.51
N THR A 196 -25.63 23.59 -3.21
CA THR A 196 -24.92 22.44 -2.66
C THR A 196 -24.94 21.26 -3.62
N PHE A 197 -23.77 20.90 -4.14
CA PHE A 197 -23.58 19.70 -4.95
C PHE A 197 -23.24 18.52 -4.03
N SER A 198 -24.08 17.48 -4.03
CA SER A 198 -23.85 16.26 -3.25
C SER A 198 -23.15 15.23 -4.13
N LEU A 199 -21.90 14.91 -3.80
CA LEU A 199 -21.05 14.02 -4.58
C LEU A 199 -20.63 12.83 -3.72
N ASN A 200 -20.89 11.62 -4.19
CA ASN A 200 -20.30 10.41 -3.62
C ASN A 200 -19.02 10.06 -4.40
N THR A 201 -17.86 10.31 -3.81
CA THR A 201 -16.55 10.07 -4.45
C THR A 201 -16.18 8.60 -4.54
N GLN A 202 -16.90 7.70 -3.86
CA GLN A 202 -16.65 6.24 -3.96
C GLN A 202 -16.98 5.66 -5.34
N ALA A 203 -17.71 6.41 -6.17
CA ALA A 203 -18.00 6.02 -7.55
C ALA A 203 -16.82 6.26 -8.51
N TYR A 204 -15.74 6.87 -8.02
CA TYR A 204 -14.58 7.31 -8.79
C TYR A 204 -13.32 6.64 -8.24
N ALA A 205 -12.27 6.57 -9.06
CA ALA A 205 -10.97 6.13 -8.61
C ALA A 205 -10.37 7.16 -7.62
N ASP A 206 -9.36 6.75 -6.86
CA ASP A 206 -8.59 7.70 -6.07
C ASP A 206 -7.61 8.46 -6.98
N GLY A 207 -7.35 9.73 -6.63
CA GLY A 207 -6.50 10.63 -7.40
C GLY A 207 -7.16 11.96 -7.74
N ALA A 208 -6.59 12.67 -8.72
CA ALA A 208 -7.07 13.99 -9.12
C ALA A 208 -8.30 13.90 -10.04
N HIS A 209 -9.35 14.63 -9.70
CA HIS A 209 -10.60 14.73 -10.45
C HIS A 209 -10.99 16.19 -10.67
N GLU A 210 -11.41 16.53 -11.89
CA GLU A 210 -11.89 17.88 -12.20
C GLU A 210 -13.38 17.98 -11.89
N ILE A 211 -13.75 18.91 -11.01
CA ILE A 211 -15.14 19.32 -10.82
C ILE A 211 -15.37 20.58 -11.62
N LYS A 212 -16.28 20.49 -12.60
CA LYS A 212 -16.71 21.61 -13.43
C LYS A 212 -18.17 21.94 -13.13
N VAL A 213 -18.45 23.24 -12.97
CA VAL A 213 -19.82 23.75 -12.79
C VAL A 213 -20.12 24.69 -13.94
N LEU A 214 -21.24 24.44 -14.63
CA LEU A 214 -21.82 25.35 -15.59
C LEU A 214 -23.09 25.94 -14.98
N ALA A 215 -23.24 27.25 -15.05
CA ALA A 215 -24.46 27.92 -14.65
C ALA A 215 -24.96 28.82 -15.78
N TYR A 216 -26.26 28.90 -15.93
CA TYR A 216 -26.91 29.72 -16.95
C TYR A 216 -27.79 30.75 -16.27
N ASP A 217 -27.75 32.00 -16.73
CA ASP A 217 -28.67 33.04 -16.29
C ASP A 217 -30.07 32.85 -16.93
N THR A 218 -31.01 33.76 -16.69
CA THR A 218 -32.34 33.73 -17.31
C THR A 218 -32.37 34.01 -18.81
N LEU A 219 -31.25 34.46 -19.39
CA LEU A 219 -31.07 34.80 -20.81
C LEU A 219 -30.20 33.79 -21.55
N ASN A 220 -29.79 32.72 -20.86
CA ASN A 220 -28.96 31.64 -21.37
C ASN A 220 -27.49 32.05 -21.63
N ASN A 221 -26.99 33.09 -20.94
CA ASN A 221 -25.56 33.37 -20.83
C ASN A 221 -24.91 32.36 -19.87
N GLU A 222 -23.71 31.88 -20.21
CA GLU A 222 -23.03 30.79 -19.51
C GLU A 222 -21.90 31.30 -18.61
N GLY A 223 -21.93 30.90 -17.34
CA GLY A 223 -20.83 31.01 -16.38
C GLY A 223 -20.17 29.65 -16.17
N THR A 224 -18.83 29.62 -16.10
CA THR A 224 -18.06 28.38 -15.90
C THR A 224 -17.12 28.48 -14.70
N PHE A 225 -17.07 27.40 -13.92
CA PHE A 225 -16.03 27.15 -12.93
C PHE A 225 -15.44 25.76 -13.15
N ALA A 226 -14.13 25.61 -13.00
CA ALA A 226 -13.45 24.31 -13.00
C ALA A 226 -12.34 24.30 -11.95
N ARG A 227 -12.24 23.21 -11.18
CA ARG A 227 -11.20 23.02 -10.17
C ARG A 227 -10.91 21.54 -9.95
N SER A 228 -9.62 21.21 -9.83
CA SER A 228 -9.18 19.87 -9.45
C SER A 228 -9.28 19.67 -7.93
N PHE A 229 -9.79 18.51 -7.53
CA PHE A 229 -9.80 17.99 -6.16
C PHE A 229 -9.19 16.60 -6.15
N ASN A 230 -8.67 16.15 -5.01
CA ASN A 230 -8.17 14.79 -4.87
C ASN A 230 -9.23 13.92 -4.19
N PHE A 231 -9.67 12.87 -4.84
CA PHE A 231 -10.54 11.87 -4.23
C PHE A 231 -9.66 10.82 -3.58
N ASP A 232 -10.01 10.47 -2.34
CA ASP A 232 -9.25 9.50 -1.56
C ASP A 232 -10.21 8.69 -0.69
N ASN A 233 -10.55 7.49 -1.17
CA ASN A 233 -11.51 6.59 -0.57
C ASN A 233 -10.87 5.29 -0.07
N SER A 234 -9.58 5.05 -0.35
CA SER A 234 -8.87 3.84 0.04
C SER A 234 -7.71 4.16 0.98
N GLY A 235 -7.44 3.26 1.92
CA GLY A 235 -6.29 3.39 2.80
C GLY A 235 -5.09 2.54 2.36
N PRO A 236 -3.92 2.71 3.00
CA PRO A 236 -2.69 2.06 2.58
C PRO A 236 -2.72 0.54 2.71
N VAL A 237 -2.16 -0.18 1.75
CA VAL A 237 -2.04 -1.65 1.81
C VAL A 237 -0.70 -2.03 2.42
N VAL A 238 -0.70 -2.90 3.42
CA VAL A 238 0.51 -3.40 4.09
C VAL A 238 0.75 -4.89 3.82
N THR A 239 2.00 -5.31 3.90
CA THR A 239 2.41 -6.73 3.88
C THR A 239 3.38 -7.01 5.01
N LEU A 240 3.42 -8.25 5.49
CA LEU A 240 4.42 -8.75 6.44
C LEU A 240 5.42 -9.64 5.70
N THR A 241 6.72 -9.42 5.91
CA THR A 241 7.80 -10.21 5.31
C THR A 241 8.61 -11.03 6.32
N SER A 242 8.50 -10.72 7.61
CA SER A 242 9.14 -11.53 8.66
C SER A 242 8.62 -12.98 8.71
N PRO A 243 9.46 -13.96 9.12
CA PRO A 243 9.07 -15.37 9.19
C PRO A 243 7.90 -15.64 10.12
N LEU A 244 7.04 -16.59 9.76
CA LEU A 244 5.89 -17.00 10.56
C LEU A 244 6.20 -18.07 11.63
N LEU A 245 7.43 -18.59 11.66
CA LEU A 245 7.92 -19.51 12.68
C LEU A 245 9.27 -18.99 13.19
N VAL A 246 9.37 -18.74 14.49
CA VAL A 246 10.54 -18.11 15.12
C VAL A 246 10.89 -18.74 16.45
N SER A 247 12.14 -18.56 16.88
CA SER A 247 12.69 -19.13 18.12
C SER A 247 12.69 -18.21 19.34
N ASN A 248 12.14 -17.00 19.22
CA ASN A 248 12.17 -15.99 20.27
C ASN A 248 10.80 -15.33 20.43
N THR A 249 10.46 -15.02 21.68
CA THR A 249 9.25 -14.28 22.06
C THR A 249 9.33 -12.79 21.73
N THR A 250 10.51 -12.27 21.42
CA THR A 250 10.68 -10.91 20.87
C THR A 250 10.70 -10.99 19.35
N TYR A 251 9.58 -10.65 18.71
CA TYR A 251 9.40 -10.78 17.28
C TYR A 251 9.69 -9.48 16.53
N PRO A 252 10.75 -9.42 15.70
CA PRO A 252 11.02 -8.27 14.83
C PRO A 252 10.12 -8.37 13.60
N ALA A 253 8.92 -7.80 13.67
CA ALA A 253 8.00 -7.73 12.54
C ALA A 253 8.48 -6.67 11.55
N THR A 254 8.70 -7.06 10.31
CA THR A 254 9.04 -6.16 9.20
C THR A 254 8.13 -6.45 8.02
N GLY A 255 7.99 -5.44 7.16
CA GLY A 255 7.13 -5.54 6.00
C GLY A 255 7.25 -4.35 5.07
N THR A 256 6.43 -4.35 4.03
CA THR A 256 6.31 -3.23 3.09
C THR A 256 4.90 -2.67 3.11
N TYR A 257 4.73 -1.49 2.52
CA TYR A 257 3.43 -0.89 2.29
C TYR A 257 3.33 -0.26 0.90
N GLN A 258 2.12 -0.06 0.43
CA GLN A 258 1.79 0.68 -0.79
C GLN A 258 0.82 1.80 -0.42
N THR A 259 1.07 2.99 -0.96
CA THR A 259 0.21 4.15 -0.79
C THR A 259 -0.90 4.15 -1.84
N ASP A 260 -2.06 4.67 -1.44
CA ASP A 260 -3.25 4.99 -2.25
C ASP A 260 -3.11 6.31 -3.04
N GLY A 261 -2.02 7.05 -2.85
CA GLY A 261 -1.81 8.40 -3.39
C GLY A 261 -1.58 9.41 -2.27
N THR A 262 -1.91 9.05 -1.04
CA THR A 262 -1.62 9.82 0.17
C THR A 262 -0.52 9.19 1.02
N THR A 263 0.03 9.98 1.94
CA THR A 263 1.13 9.54 2.80
C THR A 263 0.59 8.64 3.91
N VAL A 264 1.25 7.51 4.18
CA VAL A 264 0.95 6.69 5.35
C VAL A 264 1.26 7.47 6.62
N LYS A 265 0.26 7.65 7.48
CA LYS A 265 0.36 8.35 8.75
C LYS A 265 0.76 7.41 9.88
N THR A 266 0.15 6.23 9.96
CA THR A 266 0.49 5.22 10.98
C THR A 266 0.40 3.80 10.43
N ILE A 267 1.23 2.92 10.99
CA ILE A 267 1.09 1.46 10.89
C ILE A 267 1.12 0.91 12.32
N LEU A 268 0.11 0.12 12.67
CA LEU A 268 -0.01 -0.53 13.98
C LEU A 268 0.10 -2.04 13.82
N VAL A 269 1.03 -2.66 14.55
CA VAL A 269 1.21 -4.11 14.63
C VAL A 269 0.77 -4.57 16.01
N ASN A 270 -0.40 -5.21 16.09
CA ASN A 270 -1.05 -5.59 17.35
C ASN A 270 -1.19 -4.42 18.34
N GLY A 271 -1.51 -3.22 17.80
CA GLY A 271 -1.62 -1.97 18.56
C GLY A 271 -0.30 -1.25 18.84
N ILE A 272 0.85 -1.85 18.51
CA ILE A 272 2.17 -1.20 18.65
C ILE A 272 2.46 -0.39 17.39
N ALA A 273 2.83 0.88 17.55
CA ALA A 273 3.24 1.72 16.44
C ALA A 273 4.54 1.21 15.80
N ALA A 274 4.51 0.98 14.49
CA ALA A 274 5.69 0.64 13.71
C ALA A 274 6.48 1.90 13.33
N ALA A 275 7.79 1.75 13.20
CA ALA A 275 8.63 2.73 12.52
C ALA A 275 8.41 2.62 11.00
N ILE A 276 8.12 3.73 10.36
CA ILE A 276 7.86 3.82 8.92
C ILE A 276 9.11 4.36 8.21
N ASP A 277 9.60 3.62 7.23
CA ASP A 277 10.67 4.02 6.32
C ASP A 277 10.06 4.42 4.97
N THR A 278 9.86 5.72 4.79
CA THR A 278 9.26 6.31 3.59
C THR A 278 10.16 6.27 2.36
N ALA A 279 11.47 6.06 2.53
CA ALA A 279 12.38 5.97 1.40
C ALA A 279 12.29 4.61 0.70
N ASN A 280 12.00 3.55 1.47
CA ASN A 280 11.95 2.18 0.99
C ASN A 280 10.54 1.56 0.98
N ASN A 281 9.51 2.34 1.32
CA ASN A 281 8.13 1.87 1.53
C ASN A 281 8.08 0.65 2.47
N ALA A 282 8.85 0.73 3.56
CA ALA A 282 9.03 -0.36 4.50
C ALA A 282 8.60 0.06 5.91
N TRP A 283 8.35 -0.93 6.76
CA TRP A 283 8.03 -0.69 8.16
C TRP A 283 8.65 -1.76 9.06
N SER A 284 8.86 -1.41 10.32
CA SER A 284 9.35 -2.34 11.34
C SER A 284 8.75 -2.08 12.72
N ALA A 285 8.47 -3.15 13.45
CA ALA A 285 8.02 -3.10 14.84
C ALA A 285 8.59 -4.29 15.62
N THR A 286 8.82 -4.09 16.92
CA THR A 286 9.17 -5.18 17.83
C THR A 286 7.95 -5.57 18.65
N VAL A 287 7.49 -6.80 18.49
CA VAL A 287 6.25 -7.30 19.10
C VAL A 287 6.58 -8.39 20.12
N PRO A 288 6.13 -8.27 21.38
CA PRO A 288 6.20 -9.38 22.32
C PRO A 288 5.15 -10.43 21.98
N LEU A 289 5.58 -11.68 21.87
CA LEU A 289 4.76 -12.86 21.60
C LEU A 289 4.84 -13.86 22.76
N GLY A 290 3.80 -14.67 22.93
CA GLY A 290 3.84 -15.86 23.77
C GLY A 290 4.47 -17.05 23.03
N VAL A 291 4.86 -18.09 23.76
CA VAL A 291 5.20 -19.37 23.15
C VAL A 291 3.94 -19.98 22.51
N GLY A 292 4.11 -20.74 21.42
CA GLY A 292 3.00 -21.29 20.65
C GLY A 292 2.48 -20.33 19.57
N ARG A 293 1.21 -20.46 19.21
CA ARG A 293 0.60 -19.69 18.11
C ARG A 293 0.05 -18.34 18.60
N ASN A 294 0.48 -17.26 17.96
CA ASN A 294 0.06 -15.90 18.22
C ASN A 294 -0.68 -15.32 17.01
N SER A 295 -1.79 -14.62 17.24
CA SER A 295 -2.49 -13.87 16.19
C SER A 295 -1.95 -12.43 16.15
N LEU A 296 -1.44 -12.00 15.01
CA LEU A 296 -1.02 -10.63 14.77
C LEU A 296 -2.01 -9.97 13.82
N VAL A 297 -2.40 -8.74 14.14
CA VAL A 297 -3.21 -7.88 13.28
C VAL A 297 -2.41 -6.63 12.95
N ILE A 298 -2.30 -6.32 11.66
CA ILE A 298 -1.60 -5.14 11.16
C ILE A 298 -2.62 -4.23 10.49
N LYS A 299 -2.60 -2.94 10.85
CA LYS A 299 -3.47 -1.90 10.27
C LYS A 299 -2.63 -0.71 9.84
N ALA A 300 -3.01 -0.06 8.76
CA ALA A 300 -2.40 1.19 8.33
C ALA A 300 -3.46 2.26 8.10
N GLU A 301 -3.10 3.49 8.45
CA GLU A 301 -3.91 4.70 8.24
C GLU A 301 -3.07 5.73 7.49
N ASP A 302 -3.65 6.40 6.52
CA ASP A 302 -3.02 7.53 5.82
C ASP A 302 -3.27 8.89 6.49
N THR A 303 -2.80 9.97 5.86
CA THR A 303 -2.97 11.34 6.34
C THR A 303 -4.39 11.91 6.21
N THR A 304 -5.26 11.32 5.38
CA THR A 304 -6.67 11.74 5.25
C THR A 304 -7.59 10.90 6.16
N GLY A 305 -7.02 9.91 6.84
CA GLY A 305 -7.68 9.04 7.80
C GLY A 305 -8.39 7.85 7.18
N ASN A 306 -8.03 7.41 5.96
CA ASN A 306 -8.52 6.12 5.47
C ASN A 306 -7.69 4.98 6.05
N ILE A 307 -8.36 3.87 6.34
CA ILE A 307 -7.76 2.68 6.91
C ILE A 307 -7.73 1.61 5.83
N GLY A 308 -6.55 1.07 5.57
CA GLY A 308 -6.39 0.00 4.60
C GLY A 308 -6.91 -1.35 5.10
N PRO A 309 -6.91 -2.39 4.24
CA PRO A 309 -7.30 -3.74 4.63
C PRO A 309 -6.44 -4.25 5.79
N GLU A 310 -7.09 -4.85 6.79
CA GLU A 310 -6.37 -5.46 7.91
C GLU A 310 -5.65 -6.74 7.46
N VAL A 311 -4.38 -6.88 7.89
CA VAL A 311 -3.62 -8.11 7.69
C VAL A 311 -3.62 -8.91 8.98
N ALA A 312 -4.28 -10.07 8.97
CA ALA A 312 -4.28 -11.02 10.07
C ALA A 312 -3.41 -12.24 9.74
N VAL A 313 -2.41 -12.52 10.57
CA VAL A 313 -1.51 -13.68 10.40
C VAL A 313 -1.30 -14.41 11.71
N THR A 314 -0.97 -15.69 11.62
CA THR A 314 -0.54 -16.49 12.79
C THR A 314 0.97 -16.63 12.77
N VAL A 315 1.64 -16.16 13.82
CA VAL A 315 3.08 -16.37 14.05
C VAL A 315 3.24 -17.43 15.14
N ALA A 316 3.94 -18.50 14.84
CA ALA A 316 4.27 -19.56 15.78
C ALA A 316 5.65 -19.30 16.41
N VAL A 317 5.72 -19.42 17.74
CA VAL A 317 6.96 -19.30 18.51
C VAL A 317 7.29 -20.67 19.10
N ASP A 318 8.47 -21.17 18.75
CA ASP A 318 9.01 -22.42 19.28
C ASP A 318 10.36 -22.15 19.91
N THR A 319 10.47 -22.24 21.23
CA THR A 319 11.73 -21.99 21.95
C THR A 319 12.45 -23.27 22.33
N VAL A 320 11.92 -24.44 21.97
CA VAL A 320 12.47 -25.73 22.38
C VAL A 320 13.56 -26.15 21.41
N LYS A 321 14.68 -26.60 21.97
CA LYS A 321 15.79 -27.13 21.16
C LYS A 321 15.53 -28.61 20.86
N PRO A 322 15.84 -29.08 19.64
CA PRO A 322 15.92 -30.50 19.37
C PRO A 322 16.90 -31.20 20.31
N VAL A 323 16.54 -32.39 20.79
CA VAL A 323 17.38 -33.24 21.63
C VAL A 323 17.93 -34.38 20.78
N ILE A 324 19.24 -34.63 20.91
CA ILE A 324 19.91 -35.77 20.28
C ILE A 324 20.19 -36.84 21.36
N THR A 325 19.74 -38.07 21.13
CA THR A 325 19.94 -39.21 22.03
C THR A 325 20.74 -40.29 21.31
N ASN A 326 21.79 -40.78 21.96
CA ASN A 326 22.61 -41.89 21.45
C ASN A 326 21.80 -43.20 21.39
N SER A 327 21.90 -43.92 20.28
CA SER A 327 21.25 -45.23 20.08
C SER A 327 22.14 -46.41 20.48
N ASN A 328 23.33 -46.17 21.05
CA ASN A 328 24.25 -47.17 21.61
C ASN A 328 24.61 -48.27 20.61
N THR A 329 25.02 -47.88 19.40
CA THR A 329 25.39 -48.83 18.35
C THR A 329 26.62 -49.64 18.72
N SER A 330 26.61 -50.93 18.37
CA SER A 330 27.71 -51.84 18.71
C SER A 330 28.99 -51.50 17.95
N ALA A 331 30.12 -51.58 18.66
CA ALA A 331 31.46 -51.42 18.09
C ALA A 331 32.46 -52.30 18.86
N SER A 332 33.62 -52.58 18.26
CA SER A 332 34.72 -53.27 18.93
C SER A 332 35.70 -52.26 19.52
N PHE A 333 36.20 -52.49 20.72
CA PHE A 333 37.09 -51.57 21.45
C PHE A 333 38.42 -52.24 21.78
N SER A 334 39.50 -51.47 21.63
CA SER A 334 40.87 -51.94 21.78
C SER A 334 41.18 -52.30 23.23
N THR A 335 41.87 -53.42 23.38
CA THR A 335 42.48 -53.89 24.63
C THR A 335 43.96 -53.48 24.74
N GLY A 336 44.47 -52.73 23.75
CA GLY A 336 45.89 -52.34 23.66
C GLY A 336 46.81 -53.42 23.08
N GLN A 337 46.25 -54.51 22.56
CA GLN A 337 47.01 -55.67 22.05
C GLN A 337 47.24 -55.64 20.52
N ASN A 338 46.86 -54.56 19.84
CA ASN A 338 47.07 -54.32 18.40
C ASN A 338 46.60 -55.46 17.48
N GLN A 339 45.50 -56.14 17.85
CA GLN A 339 44.92 -57.25 17.10
C GLN A 339 43.38 -57.21 17.17
N PHE A 340 42.71 -57.24 16.02
CA PHE A 340 41.26 -57.00 15.95
C PHE A 340 40.43 -58.09 16.64
N ASN A 341 40.87 -59.35 16.53
CA ASN A 341 40.26 -60.50 17.21
C ASN A 341 40.41 -60.47 18.74
N LEU A 342 41.20 -59.55 19.29
CA LEU A 342 41.37 -59.32 20.72
C LEU A 342 40.65 -58.05 21.20
N CYS A 343 39.89 -57.39 20.32
CA CYS A 343 39.02 -56.28 20.69
C CYS A 343 37.73 -56.79 21.34
N ASN A 344 37.23 -56.04 22.33
CA ASN A 344 36.01 -56.40 23.04
C ASN A 344 34.81 -55.67 22.45
N ILE A 345 33.70 -56.39 22.28
CA ILE A 345 32.44 -55.78 21.83
C ILE A 345 31.89 -54.90 22.96
N GLY A 346 31.52 -53.68 22.60
CA GLY A 346 30.80 -52.74 23.44
C GLY A 346 29.82 -51.92 22.61
N THR A 347 29.41 -50.78 23.15
CA THR A 347 28.53 -49.83 22.46
C THR A 347 29.20 -48.47 22.42
N ILE A 348 29.05 -47.73 21.32
CA ILE A 348 29.51 -46.35 21.25
C ILE A 348 28.73 -45.52 22.28
N GLN A 349 29.47 -44.83 23.14
CA GLN A 349 28.97 -43.87 24.11
C GLN A 349 29.32 -42.44 23.68
N THR A 350 28.83 -41.42 24.38
CA THR A 350 29.20 -40.02 24.07
C THR A 350 30.66 -39.72 24.45
N ASP A 351 31.19 -40.43 25.44
CA ASP A 351 32.61 -40.42 25.79
C ASP A 351 33.12 -41.86 25.83
N ASN A 352 34.03 -42.19 24.92
CA ASN A 352 34.56 -43.54 24.74
C ASN A 352 36.00 -43.59 25.28
N PRO A 353 36.23 -44.17 26.47
CA PRO A 353 37.55 -44.17 27.08
C PRO A 353 38.53 -45.06 26.34
N ASN A 354 38.07 -46.15 25.71
CA ASN A 354 38.90 -47.06 24.92
C ASN A 354 38.81 -46.70 23.43
N ALA A 355 39.91 -46.87 22.69
CA ALA A 355 39.91 -46.64 21.25
C ALA A 355 39.01 -47.67 20.53
N VAL A 356 38.26 -47.21 19.53
CA VAL A 356 37.43 -48.07 18.69
C VAL A 356 38.32 -48.79 17.69
N CYS A 357 38.24 -50.12 17.67
CA CYS A 357 38.96 -50.95 16.71
C CYS A 357 38.32 -50.86 15.33
N ILE A 358 39.13 -50.56 14.33
CA ILE A 358 38.69 -50.45 12.93
C ILE A 358 39.65 -51.24 12.07
N ARG A 359 39.11 -52.13 11.24
CA ARG A 359 39.92 -52.83 10.25
C ARG A 359 40.21 -51.90 9.09
N ASP A 360 41.45 -51.93 8.60
CA ASP A 360 41.88 -51.16 7.43
C ASP A 360 41.05 -51.45 6.16
N ASP A 361 40.51 -52.65 6.00
CA ASP A 361 39.61 -53.03 4.89
C ASP A 361 38.13 -52.64 5.11
N ARG A 362 37.82 -51.92 6.20
CA ARG A 362 36.48 -51.42 6.56
C ARG A 362 36.43 -49.91 6.78
N ILE A 363 37.44 -49.18 6.30
CA ILE A 363 37.51 -47.72 6.38
C ILE A 363 36.64 -46.99 5.35
N SER A 364 36.13 -47.70 4.34
CA SER A 364 35.32 -47.17 3.24
C SER A 364 34.09 -48.05 3.03
N LEU A 365 32.92 -47.45 2.82
CA LEU A 365 31.69 -48.19 2.49
C LEU A 365 31.69 -48.72 1.07
N ASN A 366 32.44 -48.10 0.14
CA ASN A 366 32.51 -48.49 -1.26
C ASN A 366 31.11 -48.61 -1.93
N GLY A 367 30.20 -47.69 -1.58
CA GLY A 367 28.83 -47.67 -2.10
C GLY A 367 27.83 -48.55 -1.35
N LEU A 368 28.22 -49.20 -0.25
CA LEU A 368 27.28 -49.93 0.61
C LEU A 368 26.23 -48.97 1.20
N ALA A 369 24.95 -49.36 1.11
CA ALA A 369 23.86 -48.59 1.67
C ALA A 369 23.92 -48.54 3.21
N ILE A 370 23.66 -47.37 3.78
CA ILE A 370 23.69 -47.18 5.23
C ILE A 370 22.46 -47.83 5.87
N SER A 371 22.70 -48.75 6.80
CA SER A 371 21.68 -49.39 7.63
C SER A 371 22.27 -49.79 8.98
N SER A 372 21.44 -50.24 9.92
CA SER A 372 21.91 -50.84 11.18
C SER A 372 22.79 -52.07 10.95
N ASP A 373 22.54 -52.78 9.85
CA ASP A 373 23.04 -54.12 9.63
C ASP A 373 24.51 -54.11 9.18
N ILE A 374 25.04 -52.96 8.75
CA ILE A 374 26.46 -52.83 8.38
C ILE A 374 27.41 -53.06 9.56
N THR A 375 26.91 -52.95 10.80
CA THR A 375 27.64 -53.34 12.02
C THR A 375 27.99 -54.82 12.04
N SER A 376 27.17 -55.69 11.44
CA SER A 376 27.45 -57.12 11.29
C SER A 376 28.66 -57.40 10.38
N PHE A 377 28.97 -56.46 9.47
CA PHE A 377 30.17 -56.50 8.62
C PHE A 377 31.36 -55.77 9.25
N SER A 378 31.30 -55.47 10.55
CA SER A 378 32.32 -54.77 11.33
C SER A 378 32.56 -53.31 10.94
N TYR A 379 31.62 -52.66 10.23
CA TYR A 379 31.66 -51.20 10.08
C TYR A 379 31.26 -50.52 11.37
N VAL A 380 31.93 -49.40 11.67
CA VAL A 380 31.63 -48.57 12.84
C VAL A 380 30.71 -47.44 12.42
N LEU A 381 29.65 -47.23 13.18
CA LEU A 381 28.72 -46.14 12.95
C LEU A 381 28.24 -45.56 14.28
N ILE A 382 27.98 -44.25 14.31
CA ILE A 382 27.28 -43.59 15.42
C ILE A 382 25.79 -43.63 15.10
N GLY A 383 25.02 -44.36 15.90
CA GLY A 383 23.57 -44.33 15.84
C GLY A 383 22.99 -43.31 16.81
N TYR A 384 22.03 -42.52 16.36
CA TYR A 384 21.36 -41.54 17.21
C TYR A 384 19.94 -41.23 16.74
N GLN A 385 19.16 -40.66 17.65
CA GLN A 385 17.84 -40.09 17.37
C GLN A 385 17.86 -38.59 17.65
N ALA A 386 17.33 -37.79 16.74
CA ALA A 386 16.98 -36.40 16.98
C ALA A 386 15.47 -36.26 17.13
N MET A 387 15.02 -35.47 18.10
CA MET A 387 13.61 -35.17 18.29
C MET A 387 13.44 -33.75 18.80
N ASP A 388 12.46 -33.06 18.26
CA ASP A 388 12.02 -31.76 18.76
C ASP A 388 10.70 -31.95 19.51
N ALA A 389 10.63 -31.43 20.73
CA ALA A 389 9.50 -31.69 21.63
C ALA A 389 8.46 -30.58 21.47
N PRO A 390 7.15 -30.92 21.41
CA PRO A 390 6.10 -29.92 21.23
C PRO A 390 6.07 -28.93 22.39
N VAL A 391 6.00 -27.65 22.04
CA VAL A 391 5.70 -26.55 22.96
C VAL A 391 4.45 -25.83 22.48
N ASP A 392 3.38 -25.90 23.27
CA ASP A 392 2.04 -25.39 22.91
C ASP A 392 1.58 -25.80 21.49
N GLY A 393 1.93 -27.03 21.10
CA GLY A 393 1.57 -27.60 19.79
C GLY A 393 2.41 -27.13 18.60
N VAL A 394 3.50 -26.39 18.84
CA VAL A 394 4.50 -26.03 17.83
C VAL A 394 5.75 -26.89 18.03
N PHE A 395 6.23 -27.51 16.94
CA PHE A 395 7.45 -28.30 16.86
C PHE A 395 7.78 -28.60 15.40
N THR A 396 9.01 -29.06 15.17
CA THR A 396 9.46 -29.62 13.90
C THR A 396 9.36 -31.14 13.90
N LEU A 397 8.72 -31.70 12.88
CA LEU A 397 8.64 -33.16 12.71
C LEU A 397 10.04 -33.75 12.54
N ARG A 398 10.20 -35.02 12.95
CA ARG A 398 11.49 -35.71 12.93
C ARG A 398 12.12 -35.75 11.52
N GLU A 399 11.32 -35.92 10.47
CA GLU A 399 11.77 -35.86 9.06
C GLU A 399 12.16 -34.46 8.58
N ASP A 400 11.69 -33.42 9.26
CA ASP A 400 11.89 -32.02 8.87
C ASP A 400 13.07 -31.37 9.59
N LEU A 401 13.70 -32.08 10.52
CA LEU A 401 14.92 -31.63 11.21
C LEU A 401 16.11 -31.62 10.24
N LEU A 402 16.82 -30.49 10.22
CA LEU A 402 18.12 -30.41 9.57
C LEU A 402 19.18 -31.00 10.50
N VAL A 403 19.70 -32.17 10.13
CA VAL A 403 20.76 -32.84 10.90
C VAL A 403 22.10 -32.71 10.19
N GLN A 404 23.09 -32.22 10.92
CA GLN A 404 24.45 -32.00 10.43
C GLN A 404 25.48 -32.57 11.41
N TYR A 405 26.71 -32.77 10.95
CA TYR A 405 27.82 -33.18 11.80
C TYR A 405 29.09 -32.39 11.45
N LYS A 406 29.97 -32.25 12.44
CA LYS A 406 31.28 -31.62 12.37
C LYS A 406 32.28 -32.49 13.12
N VAL A 407 33.52 -32.55 12.66
CA VAL A 407 34.57 -33.36 13.28
C VAL A 407 35.78 -32.49 13.56
N ASN A 408 36.26 -32.55 14.80
CA ASN A 408 37.57 -32.04 15.19
C ASN A 408 38.49 -33.21 15.51
N LYS A 409 39.75 -33.14 15.08
CA LYS A 409 40.82 -34.07 15.45
C LYS A 409 41.86 -33.30 16.26
N ASP A 410 42.11 -33.77 17.49
CA ASP A 410 43.06 -33.13 18.41
C ASP A 410 42.79 -31.62 18.64
N GLY A 411 41.49 -31.26 18.68
CA GLY A 411 41.03 -29.88 18.84
C GLY A 411 41.06 -29.03 17.56
N VAL A 412 41.58 -29.56 16.45
CA VAL A 412 41.65 -28.86 15.15
C VAL A 412 40.49 -29.32 14.26
N LEU A 413 39.90 -28.37 13.53
CA LEU A 413 38.84 -28.68 12.56
C LEU A 413 39.33 -29.67 11.52
N PHE A 414 38.64 -30.80 11.40
CA PHE A 414 38.96 -31.89 10.48
C PHE A 414 37.91 -32.03 9.37
N GLN A 415 36.63 -31.91 9.73
CA GLN A 415 35.50 -31.85 8.81
C GLN A 415 34.55 -30.77 9.31
N ASP A 416 34.29 -29.74 8.49
CA ASP A 416 33.28 -28.72 8.81
C ASP A 416 31.86 -29.27 8.63
N TRP A 417 30.86 -28.51 9.10
CA TRP A 417 29.45 -28.88 9.09
C TRP A 417 29.01 -29.44 7.73
N ARG A 418 28.60 -30.71 7.75
CA ARG A 418 28.03 -31.40 6.61
C ARG A 418 26.72 -32.05 7.00
N THR A 419 25.77 -32.11 6.06
CA THR A 419 24.51 -32.83 6.27
C THR A 419 24.79 -34.28 6.61
N ALA A 420 24.21 -34.75 7.71
CA ALA A 420 24.32 -36.14 8.11
C ALA A 420 23.55 -37.04 7.13
N PRO A 421 23.86 -38.34 7.05
CA PRO A 421 23.07 -39.26 6.24
C PRO A 421 21.59 -39.23 6.59
N ALA A 422 20.75 -39.49 5.60
CA ALA A 422 19.31 -39.54 5.82
C ALA A 422 18.94 -40.59 6.88
N ARG A 423 17.89 -40.29 7.65
CA ARG A 423 17.32 -41.19 8.65
C ARG A 423 16.98 -42.53 8.00
N ASN A 424 17.28 -43.63 8.68
CA ASN A 424 16.84 -44.94 8.25
C ASN A 424 15.29 -45.01 8.34
N PRO A 425 14.59 -45.30 7.24
CA PRO A 425 13.12 -45.30 7.22
C PRO A 425 12.52 -46.45 8.05
N LEU A 426 13.28 -47.52 8.34
CA LEU A 426 12.77 -48.73 8.99
C LEU A 426 12.74 -48.64 10.52
N ASN A 427 13.67 -47.90 11.14
CA ASN A 427 13.81 -47.84 12.60
C ASN A 427 13.94 -46.43 13.17
N SER A 428 13.78 -45.40 12.34
CA SER A 428 13.77 -43.99 12.72
C SER A 428 15.05 -43.46 13.39
N ASN A 429 16.17 -44.20 13.29
CA ASN A 429 17.49 -43.75 13.72
C ASN A 429 18.24 -43.12 12.55
N TRP A 430 19.11 -42.16 12.86
CA TRP A 430 20.18 -41.74 11.98
C TRP A 430 21.41 -42.58 12.27
N TYR A 431 22.16 -42.84 11.21
CA TYR A 431 23.43 -43.55 11.28
C TYR A 431 24.48 -42.72 10.58
N LEU A 432 25.53 -42.35 11.31
CA LEU A 432 26.72 -41.72 10.76
C LEU A 432 27.85 -42.76 10.71
N PRO A 433 28.13 -43.37 9.56
CA PRO A 433 29.26 -44.26 9.39
C PRO A 433 30.58 -43.51 9.62
N LEU A 434 31.50 -44.14 10.34
CA LEU A 434 32.85 -43.63 10.55
C LEU A 434 33.76 -44.16 9.45
N THR A 435 33.57 -43.61 8.25
CA THR A 435 34.26 -44.04 7.04
C THR A 435 34.75 -42.84 6.23
N THR A 436 35.57 -43.11 5.22
CA THR A 436 36.16 -42.13 4.32
C THR A 436 35.12 -41.22 3.66
N GLU A 437 33.93 -41.73 3.33
CA GLU A 437 32.86 -40.93 2.73
C GLU A 437 32.36 -39.78 3.62
N TYR A 438 32.53 -39.92 4.94
CA TYR A 438 32.02 -38.97 5.94
C TYR A 438 33.11 -38.25 6.72
N LEU A 439 34.25 -38.89 6.93
CA LEU A 439 35.38 -38.36 7.69
C LEU A 439 36.51 -37.85 6.78
N GLY A 440 36.52 -38.18 5.48
CA GLY A 440 37.53 -37.76 4.50
C GLY A 440 38.73 -38.72 4.42
N ASP A 441 39.44 -38.74 3.28
CA ASP A 441 40.39 -39.80 2.87
C ASP A 441 41.58 -40.09 3.80
N THR A 442 41.84 -39.24 4.79
CA THR A 442 43.00 -39.38 5.70
C THR A 442 42.60 -39.63 7.16
N TRP A 443 41.31 -39.81 7.45
CA TRP A 443 40.80 -39.93 8.83
C TRP A 443 41.42 -41.09 9.61
N TYR A 444 41.67 -42.21 8.92
CA TYR A 444 42.25 -43.42 9.48
C TYR A 444 43.78 -43.34 9.62
N GLN A 445 44.42 -42.33 9.04
CA GLN A 445 45.85 -42.04 9.22
C GLN A 445 46.05 -41.32 10.55
N THR A 446 45.84 -42.05 11.65
CA THR A 446 45.77 -41.49 12.99
C THR A 446 46.50 -42.32 14.02
N SER A 447 47.05 -41.66 15.03
CA SER A 447 47.56 -42.33 16.21
C SER A 447 46.39 -42.78 17.09
N ILE A 448 46.56 -43.88 17.83
CA ILE A 448 45.60 -44.33 18.85
C ILE A 448 45.40 -43.32 19.99
N ASN A 449 46.30 -42.34 20.11
CA ASN A 449 46.18 -41.24 21.07
C ASN A 449 45.47 -40.01 20.50
N SER A 450 45.29 -39.93 19.18
CA SER A 450 44.55 -38.83 18.57
C SER A 450 43.07 -38.93 18.92
N THR A 451 42.52 -37.82 19.38
CA THR A 451 41.13 -37.73 19.83
C THR A 451 40.28 -37.09 18.76
N PHE A 452 39.19 -37.76 18.40
CA PHE A 452 38.16 -37.24 17.52
C PHE A 452 36.96 -36.79 18.35
N SER A 453 36.52 -35.56 18.10
CA SER A 453 35.27 -35.00 18.63
C SER A 453 34.31 -34.83 17.47
N ILE A 454 33.32 -35.73 17.38
CA ILE A 454 32.30 -35.74 16.33
C ILE A 454 31.03 -35.10 16.93
N THR A 455 30.76 -33.86 16.57
CA THR A 455 29.58 -33.12 17.02
C THR A 455 28.46 -33.27 16.00
N ILE A 456 27.32 -33.78 16.43
CA ILE A 456 26.08 -33.82 15.66
C ILE A 456 25.20 -32.65 16.12
N ARG A 457 24.58 -31.94 15.17
CA ARG A 457 23.62 -30.87 15.41
C ARG A 457 22.29 -31.22 14.76
N ALA A 458 21.20 -31.02 15.48
CA ALA A 458 19.85 -31.05 14.94
C ALA A 458 19.25 -29.66 15.09
N THR A 459 18.81 -29.08 13.97
CA THR A 459 18.20 -27.76 13.88
C THR A 459 16.74 -27.90 13.45
N ASP A 460 15.84 -27.25 14.18
CA ASP A 460 14.41 -27.18 13.86
C ASP A 460 14.10 -26.09 12.83
N ARG A 461 12.84 -25.98 12.40
CA ARG A 461 12.38 -24.96 11.45
C ARG A 461 12.27 -23.55 12.05
N ALA A 462 12.27 -23.42 13.39
CA ALA A 462 12.30 -22.14 14.10
C ALA A 462 13.73 -21.59 14.29
N GLY A 463 14.74 -22.41 13.97
CA GLY A 463 16.15 -22.10 14.10
C GLY A 463 16.77 -22.50 15.44
N ASN A 464 16.05 -23.15 16.35
CA ASN A 464 16.70 -23.70 17.54
C ASN A 464 17.53 -24.92 17.15
N TYR A 465 18.62 -25.13 17.87
CA TYR A 465 19.46 -26.29 17.65
C TYR A 465 19.95 -26.89 18.96
N GLY A 466 20.03 -28.22 18.97
CA GLY A 466 20.75 -28.98 19.99
C GLY A 466 21.94 -29.69 19.38
N GLU A 467 22.98 -29.91 20.19
CA GLU A 467 24.19 -30.60 19.78
C GLU A 467 24.52 -31.74 20.73
N GLN A 468 25.08 -32.82 20.17
CA GLN A 468 25.67 -33.92 20.93
C GLN A 468 27.05 -34.22 20.35
N THR A 469 28.07 -34.20 21.20
CA THR A 469 29.43 -34.56 20.83
C THR A 469 29.74 -35.99 21.27
N PHE A 470 30.35 -36.74 20.38
CA PHE A 470 30.93 -38.06 20.61
C PHE A 470 32.45 -37.94 20.58
N THR A 471 33.09 -38.25 21.70
CA THR A 471 34.54 -38.28 21.83
C THR A 471 35.02 -39.71 21.74
N MET A 472 35.97 -39.96 20.84
CA MET A 472 36.55 -41.30 20.65
C MET A 472 37.97 -41.23 20.07
N ARG A 473 38.66 -42.35 20.18
CA ARG A 473 39.97 -42.60 19.55
C ARG A 473 39.82 -43.81 18.64
N PHE A 474 40.72 -43.97 17.67
CA PHE A 474 40.67 -45.10 16.74
C PHE A 474 41.95 -45.93 16.81
N ASP A 475 41.78 -47.24 16.89
CA ASP A 475 42.84 -48.24 16.73
C ASP A 475 42.65 -48.89 15.35
N VAL A 476 43.40 -48.41 14.36
CA VAL A 476 43.27 -48.86 12.97
C VAL A 476 44.21 -50.05 12.77
N LEU A 477 43.61 -51.24 12.64
CA LEU A 477 44.30 -52.51 12.69
C LEU A 477 44.36 -53.14 11.29
N PRO A 478 45.53 -53.71 10.91
CA PRO A 478 45.67 -54.35 9.62
C PRO A 478 44.79 -55.60 9.54
N SER A 479 44.25 -55.86 8.36
CA SER A 479 43.55 -57.11 8.08
C SER A 479 44.50 -58.29 8.19
N THR A 480 44.23 -59.20 9.12
CA THR A 480 44.98 -60.46 9.24
C THR A 480 44.52 -61.42 8.14
N ILE A 481 45.34 -61.59 7.10
CA ILE A 481 45.19 -62.73 6.20
C ILE A 481 45.77 -63.95 6.92
N THR A 482 44.92 -64.78 7.50
CA THR A 482 45.35 -66.11 7.99
C THR A 482 45.37 -67.07 6.81
N MET A 483 46.52 -67.22 6.14
CA MET A 483 46.71 -68.29 5.16
C MET A 483 46.96 -69.61 5.89
N ASN A 484 45.90 -70.38 6.12
CA ASN A 484 46.04 -71.79 6.52
C ASN A 484 46.38 -72.61 5.27
N MET A 485 47.65 -72.62 4.88
CA MET A 485 48.13 -73.56 3.88
C MET A 485 48.19 -74.97 4.49
N SER A 486 47.18 -75.78 4.23
CA SER A 486 47.31 -77.22 4.33
C SER A 486 47.84 -77.70 2.98
N ILE A 487 49.14 -78.01 2.90
CA ILE A 487 49.65 -78.83 1.80
C ILE A 487 49.10 -80.24 2.08
N PRO A 488 48.23 -80.81 1.23
CA PRO A 488 47.82 -82.20 1.41
C PRO A 488 49.09 -83.03 1.23
N ASN A 489 49.58 -83.59 2.34
CA ASN A 489 50.60 -84.62 2.24
C ASN A 489 49.99 -85.75 1.39
N GLU A 490 50.77 -86.17 0.39
CA GLU A 490 50.58 -87.38 -0.40
C GLU A 490 49.61 -87.28 -1.59
N SER A 491 50.10 -86.74 -2.71
CA SER A 491 49.64 -87.15 -4.05
C SER A 491 50.43 -86.47 -5.19
N LEU A 492 50.95 -85.26 -4.97
CA LEU A 492 51.43 -84.39 -6.07
C LEU A 492 52.58 -84.98 -6.92
N LEU A 493 53.43 -85.85 -6.33
CA LEU A 493 54.62 -86.42 -6.99
C LEU A 493 54.50 -87.92 -7.28
N ALA A 494 53.34 -88.52 -7.03
CA ALA A 494 53.10 -89.94 -7.25
C ALA A 494 53.25 -90.30 -8.75
N GLY A 495 54.05 -91.31 -9.07
CA GLY A 495 54.32 -91.74 -10.44
C GLY A 495 55.40 -90.95 -11.19
N THR A 496 56.09 -90.01 -10.53
CA THR A 496 57.24 -89.29 -11.09
C THR A 496 58.58 -89.80 -10.51
N PRO A 497 59.73 -89.53 -11.16
CA PRO A 497 61.06 -89.82 -10.58
C PRO A 497 61.34 -89.11 -9.25
N PHE A 498 60.49 -88.15 -8.84
CA PHE A 498 60.64 -87.35 -7.64
C PHE A 498 59.75 -87.80 -6.48
N ALA A 499 59.12 -88.98 -6.59
CA ALA A 499 58.18 -89.52 -5.59
C ALA A 499 58.77 -89.68 -4.17
N SER A 500 60.10 -89.67 -4.01
CA SER A 500 60.78 -89.74 -2.71
C SER A 500 61.01 -88.38 -2.03
N ARG A 501 60.53 -87.27 -2.60
CA ARG A 501 60.63 -85.93 -2.00
C ARG A 501 59.38 -85.66 -1.17
N PHE A 502 59.55 -85.55 0.15
CA PHE A 502 58.45 -85.38 1.13
C PHE A 502 58.35 -83.97 1.73
N ALA A 503 59.24 -83.05 1.35
CA ALA A 503 59.25 -81.69 1.84
C ALA A 503 59.30 -80.72 0.66
N VAL A 504 58.30 -79.85 0.55
CA VAL A 504 58.40 -78.63 -0.23
C VAL A 504 59.05 -77.60 0.69
N ASP A 505 60.22 -77.09 0.32
CA ASP A 505 60.81 -75.95 1.02
C ASP A 505 59.99 -74.72 0.68
N SER A 506 59.20 -74.25 1.65
CA SER A 506 58.31 -73.10 1.50
C SER A 506 59.04 -71.77 1.65
N GLN A 507 60.37 -71.75 1.71
CA GLN A 507 61.14 -70.52 1.93
C GLN A 507 61.03 -69.51 0.76
N ASP A 508 60.66 -69.96 -0.45
CA ASP A 508 60.56 -69.09 -1.64
C ASP A 508 59.18 -69.13 -2.31
N ILE A 509 58.08 -69.01 -1.55
CA ILE A 509 56.77 -68.70 -2.15
C ILE A 509 56.62 -67.19 -2.23
N ASN A 510 56.88 -66.63 -3.40
CA ASN A 510 56.50 -65.26 -3.72
C ASN A 510 55.00 -65.23 -4.06
N VAL A 511 54.22 -64.52 -3.24
CA VAL A 511 52.87 -64.06 -3.61
C VAL A 511 53.03 -62.63 -4.09
N GLU A 512 52.96 -62.42 -5.40
CA GLU A 512 52.91 -61.08 -5.98
C GLU A 512 51.46 -60.57 -5.98
N TYR A 513 51.27 -59.31 -5.58
CA TYR A 513 50.03 -58.55 -5.76
C TYR A 513 50.24 -57.48 -6.82
#